data_AF-A0A964TCX7-F1
#
_entry.id   AF-A0A964TCX7-F1
#
_cell.length_a   1.000
_cell.length_b   1.000
_cell.length_c   1.000
_cell.angle_alpha   90.00
_cell.angle_beta   90.00
_cell.angle_gamma   90.00
#
_symmetry.space_group_name_H-M   'P 1'
#
loop_
_entity.id
_entity.type
_entity.pdbx_description
1 polymer ?
#
loop_
_entity_poly.entity_id
_entity_poly.type
_entity_poly.pdbx_seq_one_letter_code
_entity_poly.pdbx_strand_id
1 'polypeptide(L)'
;MQVRFLFLLLFASLGPWGFAQQGGAAFQGLRFYEQLALRDAAYEASLHVLTNQDAQDYWIDQRNYERKLGKVNFSAYLAYKRQKKTAYYQHLQNCNTSCGHGPEYYAWAQDYLSSSDFGDILEASKSKVTQNLATRKNR
;
A
#
# COMPACT_ATOMS: atom_id res chain seq x y z
N MET A 1 -65.29 -23.09 -20.83
CA MET A 1 -64.49 -22.53 -19.73
C MET A 1 -63.46 -21.58 -20.32
N GLN A 2 -63.69 -20.27 -20.17
CA GLN A 2 -62.74 -19.22 -20.54
C GLN A 2 -62.18 -18.62 -19.25
N VAL A 3 -60.86 -18.69 -19.04
CA VAL A 3 -60.17 -17.81 -18.10
C VAL A 3 -58.84 -17.38 -18.73
N ARG A 4 -58.94 -16.29 -19.49
CA ARG A 4 -58.02 -15.16 -19.69
C ARG A 4 -56.55 -15.37 -19.30
N PHE A 5 -55.70 -15.52 -20.31
CA PHE A 5 -54.27 -15.19 -20.27
C PHE A 5 -54.12 -13.66 -20.31
N LEU A 6 -53.74 -13.03 -19.21
CA LEU A 6 -53.26 -11.64 -19.17
C LEU A 6 -52.60 -11.36 -17.82
N PHE A 7 -51.29 -11.54 -17.76
CA PHE A 7 -50.43 -10.73 -16.90
C PHE A 7 -49.24 -10.24 -17.72
N LEU A 8 -49.45 -9.06 -18.27
CA LEU A 8 -48.45 -8.18 -18.85
C LEU A 8 -47.77 -7.44 -17.69
N LEU A 9 -46.44 -7.37 -17.77
CA LEU A 9 -45.54 -6.29 -17.32
C LEU A 9 -44.56 -6.56 -16.16
N LEU A 10 -43.35 -6.05 -16.43
CA LEU A 10 -42.38 -5.45 -15.52
C LEU A 10 -41.38 -6.38 -14.79
N PHE A 11 -40.33 -6.79 -15.50
CA PHE A 11 -38.97 -6.71 -14.95
C PHE A 11 -37.98 -6.30 -16.06
N ALA A 12 -38.02 -5.01 -16.41
CA ALA A 12 -36.87 -4.34 -16.99
C ALA A 12 -35.81 -4.18 -15.88
N SER A 13 -35.04 -5.24 -15.62
CA SER A 13 -33.85 -5.20 -14.76
C SER A 13 -32.56 -5.37 -15.56
N LEU A 14 -32.58 -5.02 -16.84
CA LEU A 14 -31.38 -4.61 -17.57
C LEU A 14 -31.02 -3.17 -17.19
N GLY A 15 -30.85 -2.91 -15.90
CA GLY A 15 -30.05 -1.77 -15.48
C GLY A 15 -28.62 -2.07 -15.91
N PRO A 16 -27.84 -1.11 -16.43
CA PRO A 16 -26.42 -1.34 -16.61
C PRO A 16 -25.81 -1.54 -15.22
N TRP A 17 -25.45 -2.79 -14.89
CA TRP A 17 -24.53 -3.12 -13.79
C TRP A 17 -23.13 -2.71 -14.23
N GLY A 18 -22.97 -1.43 -14.53
CA GLY A 18 -21.79 -0.86 -15.13
C GLY A 18 -21.34 0.32 -14.31
N PHE A 19 -20.22 0.12 -13.62
CA PHE A 19 -19.29 1.16 -13.16
C PHE A 19 -19.68 1.94 -11.90
N ALA A 20 -19.38 1.37 -10.72
CA ALA A 20 -19.18 2.19 -9.51
C ALA A 20 -18.28 1.52 -8.45
N GLN A 21 -17.08 1.05 -8.79
CA GLN A 21 -16.10 0.64 -7.75
C GLN A 21 -14.63 1.06 -7.99
N GLN A 22 -14.35 1.89 -8.99
CA GLN A 22 -12.94 2.18 -9.34
C GLN A 22 -12.20 3.03 -8.29
N GLY A 23 -12.88 3.95 -7.59
CA GLY A 23 -12.26 4.77 -6.54
C GLY A 23 -12.03 4.03 -5.22
N GLY A 24 -13.00 3.20 -4.80
CA GLY A 24 -12.90 2.42 -3.57
C GLY A 24 -11.83 1.33 -3.65
N ALA A 25 -11.73 0.64 -4.80
CA ALA A 25 -10.73 -0.41 -5.02
C ALA A 25 -9.30 0.14 -5.02
N ALA A 26 -9.07 1.32 -5.60
CA ALA A 26 -7.75 1.97 -5.58
C ALA A 26 -7.32 2.39 -4.16
N PHE A 27 -8.24 2.97 -3.38
CA PHE A 27 -7.97 3.35 -1.99
C PHE A 27 -7.74 2.13 -1.08
N GLN A 28 -8.57 1.09 -1.21
CA GLN A 28 -8.37 -0.19 -0.51
C GLN A 28 -7.03 -0.83 -0.89
N GLY A 29 -6.63 -0.72 -2.16
CA GLY A 29 -5.33 -1.15 -2.64
C GLY A 29 -4.17 -0.43 -1.94
N LEU A 30 -4.23 0.89 -1.75
CA LEU A 30 -3.17 1.62 -1.04
C LEU A 30 -3.09 1.24 0.45
N ARG A 31 -4.24 1.11 1.13
CA ARG A 31 -4.30 0.71 2.54
C ARG A 31 -3.67 -0.66 2.78
N PHE A 32 -3.82 -1.58 1.83
CA PHE A 32 -3.15 -2.88 1.88
C PHE A 32 -1.62 -2.71 1.94
N TYR A 33 -1.03 -1.85 1.10
CA TYR A 33 0.43 -1.62 1.12
C TYR A 33 0.91 -0.86 2.35
N GLU A 34 0.11 0.04 2.90
CA GLU A 34 0.41 0.68 4.20
C GLU A 34 0.48 -0.37 5.32
N GLN A 35 -0.48 -1.30 5.37
CA GLN A 35 -0.49 -2.38 6.37
C GLN A 35 0.64 -3.39 6.16
N LEU A 36 0.95 -3.72 4.90
CA LEU A 36 2.07 -4.59 4.56
C LEU A 36 3.40 -3.96 5.01
N ALA A 37 3.61 -2.67 4.74
CA ALA A 37 4.79 -1.94 5.20
C ALA A 37 4.98 -1.99 6.73
N LEU A 38 3.90 -1.82 7.49
CA LEU A 38 3.94 -1.93 8.96
C LEU A 38 4.32 -3.34 9.42
N ARG A 39 3.74 -4.37 8.78
CA ARG A 39 4.04 -5.77 9.09
C ARG A 39 5.50 -6.10 8.79
N ASP A 40 6.00 -5.69 7.62
CA ASP A 40 7.37 -5.95 7.20
C ASP A 40 8.35 -5.23 8.13
N ALA A 41 8.10 -3.95 8.46
CA ALA A 41 8.94 -3.21 9.41
C ALA A 41 8.97 -3.86 10.81
N ALA A 42 7.84 -4.37 11.29
CA ALA A 42 7.78 -5.08 12.56
C ALA A 42 8.54 -6.41 12.51
N TYR A 43 8.45 -7.14 11.40
CA TYR A 43 9.22 -8.36 11.19
C TYR A 43 10.73 -8.05 11.15
N GLU A 44 11.14 -7.05 10.36
CA GLU A 44 12.52 -6.56 10.26
C GLU A 44 13.10 -6.19 11.63
N ALA A 45 12.33 -5.48 12.45
CA ALA A 45 12.70 -5.12 13.81
C ALA A 45 12.78 -6.31 14.78
N SER A 46 12.28 -7.49 14.41
CA SER A 46 12.34 -8.71 15.21
C SER A 46 13.41 -9.71 14.74
N LEU A 47 14.15 -9.39 13.66
CA LEU A 47 15.21 -10.22 13.12
C LEU A 47 16.44 -10.22 14.04
N HIS A 48 16.43 -11.07 15.07
CA HIS A 48 17.51 -11.16 16.05
C HIS A 48 18.47 -12.34 15.83
N VAL A 49 18.17 -13.26 14.92
CA VAL A 49 18.94 -14.51 14.74
C VAL A 49 18.90 -14.98 13.29
N LEU A 50 19.56 -14.24 12.40
CA LEU A 50 19.85 -14.69 11.04
C LEU A 50 21.35 -14.97 10.93
N THR A 51 21.74 -15.99 10.16
CA THR A 51 23.13 -16.05 9.71
C THR A 51 23.41 -14.83 8.83
N ASN A 52 24.68 -14.43 8.68
CA ASN A 52 25.03 -13.31 7.81
C ASN A 52 24.50 -13.51 6.37
N GLN A 53 24.48 -14.76 5.89
CA GLN A 53 23.94 -15.09 4.57
C GLN A 53 22.43 -14.90 4.52
N ASP A 54 21.68 -15.43 5.49
CA ASP A 54 20.22 -15.29 5.53
C ASP A 54 19.80 -13.82 5.65
N ALA A 55 20.54 -13.03 6.45
CA ALA A 55 20.32 -11.60 6.56
C ALA A 55 20.52 -10.91 5.20
N GLN A 56 21.64 -11.18 4.52
CA GLN A 56 21.91 -10.61 3.21
C GLN A 56 20.83 -10.97 2.18
N ASP A 57 20.45 -12.24 2.11
CA ASP A 57 19.42 -12.72 1.19
C ASP A 57 18.09 -12.02 1.45
N TYR A 58 17.69 -11.91 2.73
CA TYR A 58 16.50 -11.18 3.13
C TYR A 58 16.52 -9.71 2.64
N TRP A 59 17.61 -8.97 2.90
CA TRP A 59 17.69 -7.56 2.51
C TRP A 59 17.75 -7.37 0.98
N ILE A 60 18.36 -8.32 0.26
CA ILE A 60 18.35 -8.34 -1.22
C ILE A 60 16.92 -8.53 -1.73
N ASP A 61 16.19 -9.49 -1.17
CA ASP A 61 14.80 -9.77 -1.56
C ASP A 61 13.89 -8.59 -1.24
N GLN A 62 14.06 -7.98 -0.07
CA GLN A 62 13.34 -6.77 0.33
C GLN A 62 13.60 -5.63 -0.67
N ARG A 63 14.86 -5.40 -1.07
CA ARG A 63 15.20 -4.42 -2.12
C ARG A 63 14.51 -4.71 -3.44
N ASN A 64 14.51 -5.97 -3.83
CA ASN A 64 13.96 -6.42 -5.10
C ASN A 64 12.44 -6.25 -5.14
N TYR A 65 11.77 -6.59 -4.05
CA TYR A 65 10.34 -6.34 -3.88
C TYR A 65 10.02 -4.85 -4.03
N GLU A 66 10.70 -3.98 -3.28
CA GLU A 66 10.44 -2.53 -3.31
C GLU A 66 10.68 -1.94 -4.71
N ARG A 67 11.78 -2.31 -5.36
CA ARG A 67 12.10 -1.89 -6.73
C ARG A 67 11.04 -2.38 -7.73
N LYS A 68 10.56 -3.61 -7.59
CA LYS A 68 9.49 -4.15 -8.45
C LYS A 68 8.18 -3.40 -8.21
N LEU A 69 7.81 -3.16 -6.94
CA LEU A 69 6.62 -2.40 -6.56
C LEU A 69 6.65 -0.99 -7.17
N GLY A 70 7.78 -0.29 -7.07
CA GLY A 70 7.97 1.03 -7.67
C GLY A 70 7.76 1.05 -9.19
N LYS A 71 8.14 -0.02 -9.89
CA LYS A 71 7.94 -0.16 -11.34
C LYS A 71 6.50 -0.46 -11.72
N VAL A 72 5.79 -1.31 -10.96
CA VAL A 72 4.44 -1.77 -11.33
C VAL A 72 3.33 -0.86 -10.80
N ASN A 73 3.53 -0.24 -9.64
CA ASN A 73 2.54 0.60 -8.97
C ASN A 73 3.25 1.63 -8.09
N PHE A 74 3.59 2.77 -8.69
CA PHE A 74 4.34 3.82 -8.00
C PHE A 74 3.58 4.41 -6.80
N SER A 75 2.26 4.56 -6.86
CA SER A 75 1.46 5.05 -5.72
C SER A 75 1.49 4.08 -4.54
N ALA A 76 1.42 2.78 -4.79
CA ALA A 76 1.57 1.75 -3.76
C ALA A 76 2.99 1.76 -3.17
N TYR A 77 4.01 1.90 -4.01
CA TYR A 77 5.40 2.06 -3.57
C TYR A 77 5.58 3.26 -2.64
N LEU A 78 5.02 4.43 -2.99
CA LEU A 78 5.10 5.62 -2.13
C LEU A 78 4.40 5.41 -0.79
N ALA A 79 3.20 4.82 -0.79
CA ALA A 79 2.46 4.50 0.43
C ALA A 79 3.25 3.52 1.31
N TYR A 80 3.80 2.46 0.70
CA TYR A 80 4.65 1.46 1.36
C TYR A 80 5.91 2.09 1.97
N LYS A 81 6.69 2.85 1.18
CA LYS A 81 7.94 3.48 1.65
C LYS A 81 7.69 4.50 2.75
N ARG A 82 6.65 5.34 2.62
CA ARG A 82 6.25 6.30 3.66
C ARG A 82 5.97 5.58 4.97
N GLN A 83 5.16 4.53 4.93
CA GLN A 83 4.75 3.85 6.16
C GLN A 83 5.91 3.08 6.81
N LYS A 84 6.79 2.47 6.01
CA LYS A 84 8.06 1.89 6.51
C LYS A 84 8.96 2.95 7.13
N LYS A 85 9.15 4.12 6.50
CA LYS A 85 9.93 5.24 7.08
C LYS A 85 9.40 5.62 8.46
N THR A 86 8.08 5.79 8.61
CA THR A 86 7.45 6.09 9.89
C THR A 86 7.67 5.00 10.93
N ALA A 87 7.53 3.72 10.56
CA ALA A 87 7.75 2.60 11.47
C ALA A 87 9.21 2.52 11.95
N TYR A 88 10.18 2.65 11.03
CA TYR A 88 11.61 2.70 11.37
C TYR A 88 11.94 3.87 12.29
N TYR A 89 11.41 5.06 12.00
CA TYR A 89 11.58 6.22 12.87
C TYR A 89 11.06 5.95 14.27
N GLN A 90 9.81 5.50 14.40
CA GLN A 90 9.17 5.21 15.70
C GLN A 90 9.93 4.14 16.48
N HIS A 91 10.36 3.07 15.79
CA HIS A 91 11.14 2.02 16.42
C HIS A 91 12.46 2.56 16.95
N LEU A 92 13.21 3.32 16.15
CA LEU A 92 14.50 3.89 16.55
C LEU A 92 14.39 4.92 17.69
N GLN A 93 13.26 5.60 17.84
CA GLN A 93 13.01 6.47 19.00
C GLN A 93 12.91 5.68 20.32
N ASN A 94 12.37 4.46 20.25
CA ASN A 94 12.16 3.61 21.43
C ASN A 94 13.25 2.55 21.60
N CYS A 95 14.10 2.39 20.59
CA CYS A 95 15.13 1.38 20.54
C CYS A 95 16.43 1.92 21.14
N ASN A 96 16.93 1.24 22.17
CA ASN A 96 18.20 1.53 22.81
C ASN A 96 19.23 0.43 22.49
N THR A 97 20.34 0.40 23.23
CA THR A 97 21.41 -0.59 23.05
C THR A 97 20.97 -2.05 23.26
N SER A 98 19.81 -2.32 23.88
CA SER A 98 19.31 -3.67 24.11
C SER A 98 18.55 -4.28 22.94
N CYS A 99 18.30 -3.53 21.86
CA CYS A 99 17.57 -4.09 20.73
C CYS A 99 18.35 -5.11 19.90
N GLY A 100 19.69 -5.11 19.98
CA GLY A 100 20.51 -6.13 19.31
C GLY A 100 20.31 -6.26 17.80
N HIS A 101 20.16 -5.15 17.08
CA HIS A 101 20.04 -5.16 15.61
C HIS A 101 21.39 -5.38 14.94
N GLY A 102 21.38 -6.11 13.81
CA GLY A 102 22.54 -6.26 12.94
C GLY A 102 22.89 -4.97 12.18
N PRO A 103 24.11 -4.88 11.62
CA PRO A 103 24.56 -3.71 10.86
C PRO A 103 23.68 -3.43 9.64
N GLU A 104 23.14 -4.46 8.99
CA GLU A 104 22.27 -4.33 7.82
C GLU A 104 20.95 -3.63 8.18
N TYR A 105 20.37 -3.93 9.35
CA TYR A 105 19.15 -3.26 9.81
C TYR A 105 19.37 -1.76 9.98
N TYR A 106 20.49 -1.37 10.60
CA TYR A 106 20.82 0.05 10.79
C TYR A 106 21.09 0.76 9.47
N ALA A 107 21.81 0.12 8.54
CA ALA A 107 22.02 0.66 7.20
C ALA A 107 20.70 0.85 6.45
N TRP A 108 19.79 -0.11 6.56
CA TRP A 108 18.46 -0.05 5.95
C TRP A 108 17.59 1.05 6.56
N ALA A 109 17.58 1.16 7.88
CA ALA A 109 16.86 2.21 8.59
C ALA A 109 17.39 3.61 8.20
N GLN A 110 18.71 3.77 8.10
CA GLN A 110 19.33 5.02 7.67
C GLN A 110 18.93 5.41 6.25
N ASP A 111 18.89 4.46 5.30
CA ASP A 111 18.41 4.71 3.93
C ASP A 111 16.98 5.27 3.95
N TYR A 112 16.08 4.63 4.70
CA TYR A 112 14.71 5.09 4.86
C TYR A 112 14.61 6.50 5.47
N LEU A 113 15.37 6.78 6.53
CA LEU A 113 15.32 8.08 7.22
C LEU A 113 15.94 9.21 6.39
N SER A 114 16.95 8.91 5.57
CA SER A 114 17.63 9.87 4.70
C SER A 114 16.89 10.17 3.39
N SER A 115 15.97 9.29 2.98
CA SER A 115 15.16 9.49 1.78
C SER A 115 14.19 10.68 1.90
N SER A 116 14.00 11.42 0.79
CA SER A 116 13.13 12.60 0.72
C SER A 116 11.69 12.29 1.13
N ASP A 117 10.99 13.28 1.69
CA ASP A 117 9.63 13.06 2.20
C ASP A 117 8.64 12.75 1.06
N PHE A 118 8.32 11.46 0.94
CA PHE A 118 7.30 10.93 0.02
C PHE A 118 5.89 11.44 0.30
N GLY A 119 5.67 12.10 1.45
CA GLY A 119 4.37 12.63 1.88
C GLY A 119 3.79 13.61 0.87
N ASP A 120 4.59 14.57 0.43
CA ASP A 120 4.14 15.63 -0.48
C ASP A 120 3.77 15.06 -1.86
N ILE A 121 4.54 14.08 -2.35
CA ILE A 121 4.30 13.41 -3.64
C ILE A 121 3.03 12.56 -3.58
N LEU A 122 2.78 11.87 -2.47
CA LEU A 122 1.60 11.04 -2.28
C LEU A 122 0.33 11.89 -2.12
N GLU A 123 0.38 13.01 -1.39
CA GLU A 123 -0.76 13.92 -1.26
C GLU A 123 -1.07 14.64 -2.58
N ALA A 124 -0.04 15.04 -3.34
CA ALA A 124 -0.21 15.53 -4.71
C ALA A 124 -0.86 14.46 -5.63
N SER A 125 -0.49 13.19 -5.45
CA SER A 125 -1.06 12.08 -6.23
C SER A 125 -2.50 11.76 -5.83
N LYS A 126 -2.81 11.71 -4.52
CA LYS A 126 -4.17 11.50 -3.99
C LYS A 126 -5.11 12.63 -4.40
N SER A 127 -4.67 13.88 -4.29
CA SER A 127 -5.48 15.05 -4.67
C SER A 127 -5.79 15.06 -6.18
N LYS A 128 -4.81 14.73 -7.03
CA LYS A 128 -5.00 14.62 -8.49
C LYS A 128 -5.97 13.50 -8.86
N VAL A 129 -5.95 12.36 -8.16
CA VAL A 129 -6.92 11.27 -8.35
C VAL A 129 -8.33 11.72 -7.95
N THR A 130 -8.48 12.37 -6.78
CA THR A 130 -9.77 12.87 -6.29
C THR A 130 -10.36 13.94 -7.21
N GLN A 131 -9.53 14.87 -7.71
CA GLN A 131 -9.97 15.92 -8.63
C GLN A 131 -10.45 15.34 -9.97
N ASN A 132 -9.70 14.43 -10.57
CA ASN A 132 -10.11 13.78 -11.83
C ASN A 132 -11.40 12.94 -11.67
N LEU A 133 -11.62 12.32 -10.50
CA LEU A 133 -12.89 11.68 -10.18
C LEU A 133 -14.04 12.69 -10.11
N ALA A 134 -13.83 13.85 -9.48
CA ALA A 134 -14.85 14.89 -9.36
C ALA A 134 -15.21 15.52 -10.71
N THR A 135 -14.23 15.74 -11.60
CA THR A 135 -14.49 16.28 -12.95
C THR A 135 -15.25 15.30 -13.84
N ARG A 136 -15.03 13.99 -13.68
CA ARG A 136 -15.80 12.94 -14.39
C ARG A 136 -17.23 12.77 -13.88
N LYS A 137 -17.54 13.18 -12.65
CA LYS A 137 -18.89 13.10 -12.07
C LYS A 137 -19.81 14.26 -12.51
N ASN A 138 -19.23 15.38 -12.95
CA ASN A 138 -19.94 16.60 -13.36
C ASN A 138 -20.11 16.75 -14.89
N ARG A 139 -19.86 15.68 -15.66
CA ARG A 139 -20.10 15.60 -17.12
C ARG A 139 -21.00 14.41 -17.38
#